data_AF-A0A3D1ZAY8-F1
#
_entry.id   AF-A0A3D1ZAY8-F1
#
_cell.length_a   1.000
_cell.length_b   1.000
_cell.length_c   1.000
_cell.angle_alpha   90.00
_cell.angle_beta   90.00
_cell.angle_gamma   90.00
#
_symmetry.space_group_name_H-M   'P 1'
#
loop_
_entity.id
_entity.type
_entity.pdbx_description
1 polymer ?
#
loop_
_entity_poly.entity_id
_entity_poly.type
_entity_poly.pdbx_seq_one_letter_code
_entity_poly.pdbx_strand_id
1 'polypeptide(L)'
;MILLEGANGQGKSNLLEAAYLLAIAKSNRASMDREMVRSEARIGPQPHAQILAHLTLADGDVRLQVDFSPSGNSGNPHSEAETATSEAAIFHKSFRVNGVGRRASSVVGVLNAVMFGAEDLELVYGTPSIRRRYLDILISQLDDRYLRSLQRYHKILAQRNHLLKRIRHRSASADELQFWDVELIAEASFIIEQRANTLASLNDIVAPLHSELAGVDDMLELVYRPSIDIPQEVTVDVAAEILTEGLADERSREIAQG
;
A
#
# COMPACT_ATOMS: atom_id res chain seq x y z
N MET A 1 6.08 3.13 -27.87
CA MET A 1 4.64 3.19 -27.49
C MET A 1 4.01 1.86 -27.85
N ILE A 2 3.30 1.21 -26.91
CA ILE A 2 2.58 -0.05 -27.15
C ILE A 2 1.08 0.28 -27.13
N LEU A 3 0.36 -0.07 -28.19
CA LEU A 3 -1.09 0.07 -28.26
C LEU A 3 -1.74 -1.31 -28.07
N LEU A 4 -2.68 -1.40 -27.12
CA LEU A 4 -3.47 -2.60 -26.85
C LEU A 4 -4.91 -2.37 -27.32
N GLU A 5 -5.30 -3.02 -28.40
CA GLU A 5 -6.65 -2.91 -28.99
C GLU A 5 -7.45 -4.21 -28.81
N GLY A 6 -8.76 -4.09 -28.66
CA GLY A 6 -9.68 -5.21 -28.59
C GLY A 6 -11.03 -4.81 -28.01
N ALA A 7 -12.02 -5.70 -28.10
CA ALA A 7 -13.35 -5.45 -27.52
C ALA A 7 -13.30 -5.30 -25.98
N ASN A 8 -14.36 -4.73 -25.41
CA ASN A 8 -14.52 -4.67 -23.95
C ASN A 8 -14.59 -6.09 -23.37
N GLY A 9 -14.03 -6.29 -22.17
CA GLY A 9 -13.97 -7.59 -21.51
C GLY A 9 -12.86 -8.53 -21.98
N GLN A 10 -12.05 -8.15 -22.99
CA GLN A 10 -10.96 -9.00 -23.52
C GLN A 10 -9.66 -8.98 -22.67
N GLY A 11 -9.71 -8.48 -21.44
CA GLY A 11 -8.56 -8.56 -20.52
C GLY A 11 -7.48 -7.48 -20.68
N LYS A 12 -7.71 -6.43 -21.48
CA LYS A 12 -6.79 -5.27 -21.60
C LYS A 12 -6.42 -4.71 -20.22
N SER A 13 -7.43 -4.45 -19.39
CA SER A 13 -7.22 -3.97 -18.01
C SER A 13 -6.52 -4.99 -17.11
N ASN A 14 -6.73 -6.29 -17.33
CA ASN A 14 -6.06 -7.35 -16.56
C ASN A 14 -4.55 -7.38 -16.86
N LEU A 15 -4.14 -7.08 -18.10
CA LEU A 15 -2.73 -6.98 -18.45
C LEU A 15 -2.05 -5.77 -17.78
N LEU A 16 -2.71 -4.61 -17.79
CA LEU A 16 -2.23 -3.42 -17.09
C LEU A 16 -2.18 -3.64 -15.58
N GLU A 17 -3.18 -4.30 -15.01
CA GLU A 17 -3.22 -4.69 -13.61
C GLU A 17 -2.08 -5.65 -13.25
N ALA A 18 -1.77 -6.63 -14.11
CA ALA A 18 -0.64 -7.54 -13.89
C ALA A 18 0.70 -6.80 -13.89
N ALA A 19 0.89 -5.84 -14.80
CA ALA A 19 2.08 -4.99 -14.84
C ALA A 19 2.17 -4.09 -13.61
N TYR A 20 1.07 -3.47 -13.19
CA TYR A 20 1.04 -2.60 -12.02
C TYR A 20 1.21 -3.38 -10.72
N LEU A 21 0.71 -4.62 -10.63
CA LEU A 21 0.93 -5.51 -9.50
C LEU A 21 2.42 -5.79 -9.30
N LEU A 22 3.20 -5.95 -10.38
CA LEU A 22 4.66 -6.11 -10.28
C LEU A 22 5.35 -4.86 -9.70
N ALA A 23 4.80 -3.67 -9.93
CA ALA A 23 5.36 -2.41 -9.43
C ALA A 23 5.07 -2.17 -7.94
N ILE A 24 3.82 -2.44 -7.50
CA ILE A 24 3.37 -2.08 -6.15
C ILE A 24 3.01 -3.28 -5.25
N ALA A 25 3.25 -4.50 -5.73
CA ALA A 25 2.98 -5.77 -5.06
C ALA A 25 1.51 -6.02 -4.64
N LYS A 26 0.57 -5.24 -5.18
CA LYS A 26 -0.87 -5.32 -4.88
C LYS A 26 -1.69 -5.07 -6.14
N SER A 27 -2.84 -5.75 -6.21
CA SER A 27 -3.88 -5.40 -7.17
C SER A 27 -4.65 -4.16 -6.68
N ASN A 28 -5.11 -3.35 -7.63
CA ASN A 28 -6.03 -2.24 -7.42
C ASN A 28 -7.51 -2.66 -7.47
N ARG A 29 -7.84 -3.75 -8.19
CA ARG A 29 -9.23 -4.21 -8.44
C ARG A 29 -9.61 -5.45 -7.62
N ALA A 30 -8.69 -6.39 -7.45
CA ALA A 30 -8.91 -7.64 -6.74
C ALA A 30 -8.78 -7.45 -5.23
N SER A 31 -9.80 -7.91 -4.51
CA SER A 31 -9.83 -7.92 -3.05
C SER A 31 -9.12 -9.15 -2.47
N MET A 32 -9.09 -10.25 -3.24
CA MET A 32 -8.53 -11.54 -2.84
C MET A 32 -7.58 -12.07 -3.90
N ASP A 33 -6.48 -12.70 -3.47
CA ASP A 33 -5.47 -13.27 -4.37
C ASP A 33 -6.07 -14.32 -5.34
N ARG A 34 -7.13 -15.04 -4.93
CA ARG A 34 -7.84 -15.99 -5.80
C ARG A 34 -8.44 -15.34 -7.05
N GLU A 35 -8.85 -14.07 -6.96
CA GLU A 35 -9.48 -13.34 -8.08
C GLU A 35 -8.48 -13.09 -9.22
N MET A 36 -7.18 -13.11 -8.92
CA MET A 36 -6.10 -13.02 -9.90
C MET A 36 -5.85 -14.33 -10.66
N VAL A 37 -6.47 -15.43 -10.23
CA VAL A 37 -6.31 -16.76 -10.84
C VAL A 37 -7.52 -17.05 -11.71
N ARG A 38 -7.30 -17.41 -12.97
CA ARG A 38 -8.36 -17.85 -13.89
C ARG A 38 -9.13 -19.03 -13.28
N SER A 39 -10.46 -19.03 -13.37
CA SER A 39 -11.36 -20.06 -12.81
C SER A 39 -10.92 -21.49 -13.12
N GLU A 40 -10.61 -21.80 -14.38
CA GLU A 40 -10.23 -23.15 -14.79
C GLU A 40 -8.86 -23.55 -14.22
N ALA A 41 -7.96 -22.57 -14.06
CA ALA A 41 -6.65 -22.77 -13.45
C ALA A 41 -6.72 -22.96 -11.93
N ARG A 42 -7.90 -22.77 -11.29
CA ARG A 42 -8.10 -23.07 -9.87
C ARG A 42 -8.36 -24.54 -9.62
N ILE A 43 -8.99 -25.25 -10.56
CA ILE A 43 -9.52 -26.62 -10.38
C ILE A 43 -8.60 -27.70 -11.00
N GLY A 44 -7.58 -27.29 -11.75
CA GLY A 44 -6.62 -28.21 -12.37
C GLY A 44 -5.73 -28.96 -11.37
N PRO A 45 -4.99 -30.00 -11.83
CA PRO A 45 -4.14 -30.86 -10.99
C PRO A 45 -3.00 -30.10 -10.29
N GLN A 46 -2.59 -28.95 -10.83
CA GLN A 46 -1.64 -28.03 -10.21
C GLN A 46 -2.18 -26.61 -10.33
N PRO A 47 -3.07 -26.19 -9.41
CA PRO A 47 -3.66 -24.87 -9.48
C PRO A 47 -2.59 -23.82 -9.32
N HIS A 48 -2.41 -22.97 -10.33
CA HIS A 48 -1.42 -21.90 -10.27
C HIS A 48 -1.75 -20.77 -11.25
N ALA A 49 -1.28 -19.58 -10.94
CA ALA A 49 -1.10 -18.51 -11.91
C ALA A 49 0.26 -17.83 -11.67
N GLN A 50 0.84 -17.29 -12.73
CA GLN A 50 2.14 -16.62 -12.65
C GLN A 50 2.13 -15.35 -13.49
N ILE A 51 2.76 -14.31 -12.95
CA ILE A 51 3.13 -13.10 -13.67
C ILE A 51 4.66 -13.04 -13.67
N LEU A 52 5.26 -12.89 -14.84
CA LEU A 52 6.70 -12.82 -15.00
C LEU A 52 7.07 -11.61 -15.85
N ALA A 53 8.05 -10.84 -15.40
CA ALA A 53 8.63 -9.73 -16.14
C ALA A 53 10.16 -9.81 -16.16
N HIS A 54 10.72 -9.52 -17.33
CA HIS A 54 12.14 -9.26 -17.52
C HIS A 54 12.31 -7.76 -17.70
N LEU A 55 13.04 -7.14 -16.78
CA LEU A 55 13.29 -5.72 -16.75
C LEU A 55 14.75 -5.46 -17.13
N THR A 56 14.98 -4.45 -17.96
CA THR A 56 16.32 -3.91 -18.21
C THR A 56 16.40 -2.56 -17.51
N LEU A 57 17.13 -2.53 -16.39
CA LEU A 57 17.35 -1.32 -15.59
C LEU A 57 18.73 -0.73 -15.90
N ALA A 58 18.98 0.50 -15.45
CA ALA A 58 20.29 1.14 -15.61
C ALA A 58 21.43 0.32 -14.96
N ASP A 59 21.14 -0.32 -13.82
CA ASP A 59 22.10 -1.12 -13.05
C ASP A 59 22.14 -2.60 -13.46
N GLY A 60 21.36 -3.00 -14.48
CA GLY A 60 21.34 -4.34 -15.05
C GLY A 60 19.96 -4.97 -15.20
N ASP A 61 19.94 -6.20 -15.70
CA ASP A 61 18.70 -6.95 -15.92
C ASP A 61 18.17 -7.56 -14.62
N VAL A 62 16.85 -7.47 -14.44
CA VAL A 62 16.14 -8.03 -13.28
C VAL A 62 14.95 -8.86 -13.74
N ARG A 63 14.79 -10.05 -13.17
CA ARG A 63 13.62 -10.91 -13.36
C ARG A 63 12.68 -10.79 -12.15
N LEU A 64 11.53 -10.15 -12.34
CA LEU A 64 10.46 -10.10 -11.35
C LEU A 64 9.43 -11.19 -11.62
N GLN A 65 8.97 -11.85 -10.55
CA GLN A 65 7.98 -12.90 -10.65
C GLN A 65 7.00 -12.84 -9.47
N VAL A 66 5.73 -13.04 -9.78
CA VAL A 66 4.65 -13.23 -8.81
C VAL A 66 3.96 -14.55 -9.12
N ASP A 67 3.82 -15.39 -8.11
CA ASP A 67 3.14 -16.67 -8.22
C ASP A 67 1.93 -16.69 -7.29
N PHE A 68 0.82 -17.21 -7.80
CA PHE A 68 -0.39 -17.50 -7.05
C PHE A 68 -0.56 -19.01 -7.00
N SER A 69 -0.54 -19.58 -5.80
CA SER A 69 -0.72 -21.02 -5.60
C SER A 69 -1.61 -21.26 -4.37
N PRO A 70 -2.34 -22.39 -4.31
CA PRO A 70 -3.07 -22.78 -3.12
C PRO A 70 -2.15 -22.82 -1.90
N SER A 71 -2.68 -22.41 -0.75
CA SER A 71 -2.07 -22.68 0.54
C SER A 71 -2.09 -24.19 0.77
N GLY A 72 -0.98 -24.87 0.52
CA GLY A 72 -0.83 -26.23 1.01
C GLY A 72 -0.79 -26.20 2.54
N ASN A 73 -1.63 -27.00 3.20
CA ASN A 73 -1.27 -27.48 4.53
C ASN A 73 0.10 -28.15 4.35
N SER A 74 1.16 -27.58 4.91
CA SER A 74 2.50 -28.19 4.91
C SER A 74 2.53 -29.38 5.89
N GLY A 75 1.70 -30.38 5.63
CA GLY A 75 1.61 -31.62 6.39
C GLY A 75 1.63 -32.80 5.43
N ASN A 76 2.79 -33.45 5.37
CA ASN A 76 3.07 -34.73 4.70
C ASN A 76 2.82 -34.84 3.18
N PRO A 77 3.88 -35.07 2.36
CA PRO A 77 3.76 -35.44 0.95
C PRO A 77 3.14 -36.83 0.70
N HIS A 78 2.65 -37.51 1.75
CA HIS A 78 2.12 -38.88 1.69
C HIS A 78 0.65 -38.99 2.07
N SER A 79 -0.09 -37.88 2.27
CA SER A 79 -1.55 -38.00 2.25
C SER A 79 -2.02 -37.98 0.80
N GLU A 80 -2.43 -39.15 0.31
CA GLU A 80 -3.44 -39.25 -0.74
C GLU A 80 -4.74 -38.65 -0.18
N ALA A 81 -4.77 -37.32 -0.04
CA ALA A 81 -5.93 -36.58 0.40
C ALA A 81 -6.66 -36.11 -0.84
N GLU A 82 -7.68 -36.88 -1.18
CA GLU A 82 -9.01 -36.42 -1.58
C GLU A 82 -9.05 -35.06 -2.25
N THR A 83 -9.44 -35.09 -3.53
CA THR A 83 -10.04 -34.01 -4.32
C THR A 83 -10.98 -33.14 -3.48
N ALA A 84 -10.40 -32.24 -2.69
CA ALA A 84 -11.10 -31.12 -2.10
C ALA A 84 -11.54 -30.28 -3.30
N THR A 85 -12.85 -30.21 -3.50
CA THR A 85 -13.49 -29.36 -4.50
C THR A 85 -12.87 -27.95 -4.42
N SER A 86 -12.18 -27.61 -5.49
CA SER A 86 -11.20 -26.52 -5.57
C SER A 86 -11.78 -25.10 -5.34
N GLU A 87 -13.11 -24.94 -5.26
CA GLU A 87 -13.75 -23.65 -5.07
C GLU A 87 -13.39 -22.94 -3.74
N ALA A 88 -13.04 -23.70 -2.70
CA ALA A 88 -12.71 -23.16 -1.39
C ALA A 88 -11.19 -22.97 -1.15
N ALA A 89 -10.34 -23.29 -2.13
CA ALA A 89 -8.89 -23.18 -1.95
C ALA A 89 -8.47 -21.71 -1.72
N ILE A 90 -7.78 -21.47 -0.61
CA ILE A 90 -7.17 -20.16 -0.32
C ILE A 90 -5.90 -20.07 -1.16
N PHE A 91 -5.82 -19.08 -2.05
CA PHE A 91 -4.62 -18.79 -2.81
C PHE A 91 -3.74 -17.80 -2.06
N HIS A 92 -2.43 -18.02 -2.10
CA HIS A 92 -1.44 -17.09 -1.62
C HIS A 92 -0.57 -16.59 -2.77
N LYS A 93 -0.34 -15.27 -2.79
CA LYS A 93 0.70 -14.67 -3.61
C LYS A 93 2.08 -14.80 -2.97
N SER A 94 3.08 -15.11 -3.79
CA SER A 94 4.50 -15.08 -3.42
C SER A 94 5.29 -14.31 -4.47
N PHE A 95 6.43 -13.73 -4.06
CA PHE A 95 7.24 -12.87 -4.90
C PHE A 95 8.64 -13.43 -5.03
N ARG A 96 9.22 -13.33 -6.23
CA ARG A 96 10.63 -13.66 -6.49
C ARG A 96 11.32 -12.57 -7.30
N VAL A 97 12.59 -12.35 -6.96
CA VAL A 97 13.50 -11.48 -7.71
C VAL A 97 14.71 -12.33 -8.08
N ASN A 98 14.98 -12.48 -9.38
CA ASN A 98 16.04 -13.34 -9.91
C ASN A 98 15.94 -14.79 -9.39
N GLY A 99 14.71 -15.30 -9.28
CA GLY A 99 14.42 -16.65 -8.80
C GLY A 99 14.44 -16.81 -7.26
N VAL A 100 14.92 -15.81 -6.52
CA VAL A 100 15.00 -15.86 -5.05
C VAL A 100 13.71 -15.30 -4.44
N GLY A 101 13.14 -16.03 -3.47
CA GLY A 101 11.96 -15.60 -2.72
C GLY A 101 12.19 -14.27 -1.99
N ARG A 102 11.25 -13.35 -2.13
CA ARG A 102 11.29 -12.00 -1.57
C ARG A 102 9.97 -11.67 -0.87
N ARG A 103 10.03 -10.71 0.06
CA ARG A 103 8.81 -10.14 0.65
C ARG A 103 8.14 -9.24 -0.38
N ALA A 104 6.83 -9.09 -0.30
CA ALA A 104 6.08 -8.16 -1.13
C ALA A 104 6.68 -6.74 -1.09
N SER A 105 7.06 -6.28 0.10
CA SER A 105 7.66 -4.94 0.30
C SER A 105 8.96 -4.74 -0.48
N SER A 106 9.79 -5.78 -0.60
CA SER A 106 11.09 -5.69 -1.29
C SER A 106 10.99 -5.71 -2.82
N VAL A 107 9.79 -5.88 -3.38
CA VAL A 107 9.55 -5.77 -4.83
C VAL A 107 9.05 -4.37 -5.20
N VAL A 108 8.46 -3.63 -4.24
CA VAL A 108 8.02 -2.26 -4.45
C VAL A 108 9.23 -1.39 -4.78
N GLY A 109 9.15 -0.62 -5.86
CA GLY A 109 10.23 0.25 -6.34
C GLY A 109 11.27 -0.43 -7.24
N VAL A 110 11.20 -1.75 -7.45
CA VAL A 110 12.04 -2.42 -8.48
C VAL A 110 11.57 -2.05 -9.89
N LEU A 111 10.27 -1.94 -10.07
CA LEU A 111 9.63 -1.35 -11.24
C LEU A 111 8.81 -0.14 -10.76
N ASN A 112 9.15 1.04 -11.24
CA ASN A 112 8.35 2.24 -10.99
C ASN A 112 7.30 2.36 -12.09
N ALA A 113 6.03 2.42 -11.70
CA ALA A 113 4.92 2.54 -12.63
C ALA A 113 3.86 3.50 -12.08
N VAL A 114 3.24 4.23 -13.01
CA VAL A 114 2.02 4.99 -12.77
C VAL A 114 0.95 4.42 -13.70
N MET A 115 -0.21 4.11 -13.15
CA MET A 115 -1.34 3.61 -13.90
C MET A 115 -2.45 4.65 -13.87
N PHE A 116 -2.83 5.12 -15.06
CA PHE A 116 -3.94 6.06 -15.23
C PHE A 116 -5.22 5.31 -15.62
N GLY A 117 -6.35 5.69 -15.02
CA GLY A 117 -7.65 5.07 -15.27
C GLY A 117 -8.82 5.98 -14.95
N ALA A 118 -10.03 5.53 -15.27
CA ALA A 118 -11.26 6.31 -14.99
C ALA A 118 -11.47 6.60 -13.49
N GLU A 119 -10.92 5.74 -12.62
CA GLU A 119 -10.97 5.87 -11.16
C GLU A 119 -10.15 7.07 -10.64
N ASP A 120 -9.23 7.64 -11.44
CA ASP A 120 -8.39 8.75 -10.99
C ASP A 120 -9.18 10.05 -10.74
N LEU A 121 -10.40 10.16 -11.26
CA LEU A 121 -11.33 11.24 -10.90
C LEU A 121 -11.65 11.26 -9.40
N GLU A 122 -11.54 10.11 -8.72
CA GLU A 122 -11.70 10.01 -7.28
C GLU A 122 -10.59 10.71 -6.48
N LEU A 123 -9.45 11.04 -7.10
CA LEU A 123 -8.45 11.89 -6.47
C LEU A 123 -9.02 13.29 -6.18
N VAL A 124 -9.87 13.80 -7.08
CA VAL A 124 -10.51 15.11 -6.96
C VAL A 124 -11.76 15.03 -6.08
N TYR A 125 -12.75 14.23 -6.48
CA TYR A 125 -14.07 14.22 -5.83
C TYR A 125 -14.23 13.15 -4.74
N GLY A 126 -13.26 12.25 -4.59
CA GLY A 126 -13.33 11.13 -3.66
C GLY A 126 -12.89 11.46 -2.24
N THR A 127 -12.84 10.41 -1.42
CA THR A 127 -12.53 10.51 0.01
C THR A 127 -11.05 10.79 0.27
N PRO A 128 -10.69 11.37 1.43
CA PRO A 128 -9.29 11.55 1.82
C PRO A 128 -8.46 10.27 1.82
N SER A 129 -9.08 9.10 2.04
CA SER A 129 -8.40 7.80 2.03
C SER A 129 -7.80 7.47 0.66
N ILE A 130 -8.45 7.89 -0.42
CA ILE A 130 -8.00 7.62 -1.80
C ILE A 130 -6.76 8.47 -2.09
N ARG A 131 -6.81 9.78 -1.80
CA ARG A 131 -5.65 10.69 -1.92
C ARG A 131 -4.46 10.24 -1.07
N ARG A 132 -4.70 9.83 0.20
CA ARG A 132 -3.64 9.28 1.06
C ARG A 132 -3.03 8.01 0.47
N ARG A 133 -3.85 7.09 -0.03
CA ARG A 133 -3.37 5.85 -0.68
C ARG A 133 -2.53 6.17 -1.91
N TYR A 134 -2.95 7.12 -2.73
CA TYR A 134 -2.19 7.55 -3.91
C TYR A 134 -0.81 8.10 -3.50
N LEU A 135 -0.77 9.03 -2.56
CA LEU A 135 0.46 9.62 -2.05
C LEU A 135 1.38 8.55 -1.41
N ASP A 136 0.81 7.64 -0.63
CA ASP A 136 1.56 6.55 0.00
C ASP A 136 2.18 5.60 -1.03
N ILE A 137 1.46 5.26 -2.10
CA ILE A 137 1.98 4.42 -3.19
C ILE A 137 3.09 5.15 -3.95
N LEU A 138 2.91 6.44 -4.24
CA LEU A 138 3.90 7.25 -4.92
C LEU A 138 5.22 7.27 -4.14
N ILE A 139 5.17 7.65 -2.86
CA ILE A 139 6.37 7.75 -2.01
C ILE A 139 6.99 6.37 -1.81
N SER A 140 6.19 5.32 -1.59
CA SER A 140 6.71 3.96 -1.35
C SER A 140 7.46 3.35 -2.53
N GLN A 141 7.18 3.78 -3.76
CA GLN A 141 7.95 3.33 -4.95
C GLN A 141 9.34 3.99 -5.01
N LEU A 142 9.52 5.15 -4.37
CA LEU A 142 10.75 5.93 -4.41
C LEU A 142 11.59 5.76 -3.14
N ASP A 143 10.94 5.52 -2.00
CA ASP A 143 11.57 5.41 -0.69
C ASP A 143 11.11 4.15 0.08
N ASP A 144 12.01 3.17 0.14
CA ASP A 144 11.84 1.92 0.90
C ASP A 144 11.86 2.15 2.42
N ARG A 145 12.50 3.23 2.93
CA ARG A 145 12.36 3.64 4.33
C ARG A 145 10.93 4.08 4.62
N TYR A 146 10.34 4.91 3.75
CA TYR A 146 8.94 5.30 3.89
C TYR A 146 7.99 4.10 3.89
N LEU A 147 8.17 3.15 2.96
CA LEU A 147 7.36 1.93 2.93
C LEU A 147 7.45 1.13 4.23
N ARG A 148 8.66 0.96 4.78
CA ARG A 148 8.85 0.28 6.07
C ARG A 148 8.20 1.03 7.22
N SER A 149 8.37 2.36 7.27
CA SER A 149 7.77 3.22 8.29
C SER A 149 6.25 3.16 8.24
N LEU A 150 5.64 3.22 7.04
CA LEU A 150 4.20 3.09 6.85
C LEU A 150 3.67 1.71 7.31
N GLN A 151 4.40 0.64 7.04
CA GLN A 151 4.04 -0.70 7.52
C GLN A 151 4.13 -0.82 9.04
N ARG A 152 5.19 -0.27 9.64
CA ARG A 152 5.39 -0.26 11.09
C ARG A 152 4.34 0.60 11.79
N TYR A 153 4.05 1.79 11.27
CA TYR A 153 2.98 2.67 11.74
C TYR A 153 1.63 1.94 11.80
N HIS A 154 1.22 1.27 10.72
CA HIS A 154 -0.04 0.52 10.72
C HIS A 154 -0.06 -0.64 11.72
N LYS A 155 1.07 -1.33 11.89
CA LYS A 155 1.19 -2.41 12.87
C LYS A 155 1.09 -1.89 14.31
N ILE A 156 1.81 -0.82 14.62
CA ILE A 156 1.78 -0.13 15.92
C ILE A 156 0.36 0.33 16.21
N LEU A 157 -0.28 1.01 15.27
CA LEU A 157 -1.64 1.52 15.43
C LEU A 157 -2.65 0.39 15.72
N ALA A 158 -2.54 -0.75 15.02
CA ALA A 158 -3.39 -1.90 15.28
C ALA A 158 -3.15 -2.51 16.68
N GLN A 159 -1.89 -2.62 17.10
CA GLN A 159 -1.53 -3.14 18.43
C GLN A 159 -1.99 -2.21 19.55
N ARG A 160 -1.80 -0.90 19.37
CA ARG A 160 -2.26 0.16 20.29
C ARG A 160 -3.78 0.16 20.43
N ASN A 161 -4.52 0.11 19.31
CA ASN A 161 -5.98 0.03 19.33
C ASN A 161 -6.49 -1.26 19.99
N HIS A 162 -5.76 -2.37 19.85
CA HIS A 162 -6.10 -3.60 20.59
C HIS A 162 -5.84 -3.44 22.10
N LEU A 163 -4.76 -2.77 22.49
CA LEU A 163 -4.43 -2.48 23.89
C LEU A 163 -5.46 -1.55 24.52
N LEU A 164 -5.89 -0.48 23.84
CA LEU A 164 -6.94 0.43 24.30
C LEU A 164 -8.24 -0.33 24.65
N LYS A 165 -8.67 -1.25 23.78
CA LYS A 165 -9.81 -2.15 24.07
C LYS A 165 -9.57 -2.99 25.32
N ARG A 166 -8.37 -3.56 25.50
CA ARG A 166 -8.03 -4.36 26.68
C ARG A 166 -8.04 -3.53 27.97
N ILE A 167 -7.57 -2.30 27.93
CA ILE A 167 -7.60 -1.34 29.05
C ILE A 167 -9.05 -1.02 29.41
N ARG A 168 -9.91 -0.73 28.41
CA ARG A 168 -11.34 -0.52 28.62
C ARG A 168 -12.02 -1.71 29.31
N HIS A 169 -11.60 -2.93 28.99
CA HIS A 169 -12.05 -4.16 29.64
C HIS A 169 -11.27 -4.53 30.92
N ARG A 170 -10.42 -3.63 31.44
CA ARG A 170 -9.62 -3.79 32.67
C ARG A 170 -8.71 -5.03 32.67
N SER A 171 -8.20 -5.39 31.50
CA SER A 171 -7.33 -6.57 31.25
C SER A 171 -5.88 -6.21 30.87
N ALA A 172 -5.53 -4.92 30.94
CA ALA A 172 -4.22 -4.36 30.68
C ALA A 172 -4.08 -3.00 31.41
N SER A 173 -2.84 -2.53 31.61
CA SER A 173 -2.56 -1.23 32.23
C SER A 173 -2.48 -0.11 31.19
N ALA A 174 -2.87 1.11 31.57
CA ALA A 174 -2.68 2.30 30.74
C ALA A 174 -1.20 2.65 30.53
N ASP A 175 -0.32 2.27 31.45
CA ASP A 175 1.12 2.52 31.35
C ASP A 175 1.76 1.79 30.15
N GLU A 176 1.14 0.69 29.70
CA GLU A 176 1.57 -0.05 28.50
C GLU A 176 1.42 0.79 27.22
N LEU A 177 0.58 1.83 27.22
CA LEU A 177 0.40 2.72 26.06
C LEU A 177 1.64 3.56 25.77
N GLN A 178 2.41 3.93 26.79
CA GLN A 178 3.54 4.85 26.64
C GLN A 178 4.58 4.32 25.63
N PHE A 179 4.88 3.02 25.69
CA PHE A 179 5.77 2.38 24.72
C PHE A 179 5.24 2.52 23.29
N TRP A 180 3.94 2.26 23.08
CA TRP A 180 3.32 2.38 21.76
C TRP A 180 3.21 3.81 21.28
N ASP A 181 3.00 4.78 22.17
CA ASP A 181 2.94 6.20 21.84
C ASP A 181 4.29 6.67 21.30
N VAL A 182 5.40 6.33 21.98
CA VAL A 182 6.76 6.67 21.52
C VAL A 182 7.03 6.09 20.12
N GLU A 183 6.70 4.81 19.92
CA GLU A 183 6.86 4.12 18.65
C GLU A 183 5.97 4.71 17.54
N LEU A 184 4.72 5.06 17.87
CA LEU A 184 3.77 5.66 16.95
C LEU A 184 4.23 7.04 16.50
N ILE A 185 4.67 7.88 17.45
CA ILE A 185 5.17 9.23 17.19
C ILE A 185 6.37 9.16 16.26
N ALA A 186 7.34 8.29 16.54
CA ALA A 186 8.55 8.16 15.72
C ALA A 186 8.24 7.86 14.24
N GLU A 187 7.35 6.90 13.97
CA GLU A 187 6.98 6.56 12.59
C GLU A 187 6.03 7.60 11.96
N ALA A 188 5.09 8.14 12.73
CA ALA A 188 4.10 9.10 12.24
C ALA A 188 4.74 10.43 11.84
N SER A 189 5.66 10.96 12.65
CA SER A 189 6.37 12.21 12.36
C SER A 189 7.17 12.13 11.07
N PHE A 190 7.88 11.03 10.85
CA PHE A 190 8.58 10.78 9.61
C PHE A 190 7.62 10.72 8.41
N ILE A 191 6.50 10.00 8.53
CA ILE A 191 5.49 9.91 7.45
C ILE A 191 4.90 11.28 7.13
N ILE A 192 4.60 12.10 8.14
CA ILE A 192 4.01 13.44 7.99
C ILE A 192 4.96 14.36 7.21
N GLU A 193 6.24 14.41 7.60
CA GLU A 193 7.26 15.19 6.90
C GLU A 193 7.41 14.75 5.43
N GLN A 194 7.54 13.44 5.18
CA GLN A 194 7.72 12.94 3.81
C GLN A 194 6.51 13.23 2.93
N ARG A 195 5.29 13.16 3.47
CA ARG A 195 4.06 13.53 2.75
C ARG A 195 4.02 15.03 2.45
N ALA A 196 4.36 15.88 3.42
CA ALA A 196 4.38 17.33 3.24
C ALA A 196 5.38 17.75 2.15
N ASN A 197 6.61 17.23 2.25
CA ASN A 197 7.68 17.51 1.28
C ASN A 197 7.34 17.03 -0.14
N THR A 198 6.77 15.83 -0.24
CA THR A 198 6.32 15.29 -1.53
C THR A 198 5.22 16.16 -2.14
N LEU A 199 4.24 16.61 -1.34
CA LEU A 199 3.16 17.45 -1.86
C LEU A 199 3.64 18.85 -2.28
N ALA A 200 4.58 19.43 -1.53
CA ALA A 200 5.24 20.67 -1.91
C ALA A 200 5.97 20.51 -3.27
N SER A 201 6.70 19.41 -3.44
CA SER A 201 7.40 19.11 -4.71
C SER A 201 6.42 18.86 -5.86
N LEU A 202 5.26 18.26 -5.59
CA LEU A 202 4.20 18.08 -6.58
C LEU A 202 3.56 19.42 -6.99
N ASN A 203 3.40 20.38 -6.07
CA ASN A 203 2.86 21.70 -6.41
C ASN A 203 3.70 22.43 -7.46
N ASP A 204 5.03 22.34 -7.36
CA ASP A 204 5.96 22.96 -8.33
C ASP A 204 5.76 22.41 -9.75
N ILE A 205 5.26 21.18 -9.87
CA ILE A 205 5.04 20.48 -11.15
C ILE A 205 3.60 20.64 -11.63
N VAL A 206 2.63 20.53 -10.72
CA VAL A 206 1.21 20.43 -11.06
C VAL A 206 0.63 21.80 -11.46
N ALA A 207 1.02 22.89 -10.80
CA ALA A 207 0.53 24.23 -11.12
C ALA A 207 0.80 24.64 -12.60
N PRO A 208 2.03 24.51 -13.14
CA PRO A 208 2.27 24.84 -14.55
C PRO A 208 1.58 23.88 -15.52
N LEU A 209 1.54 22.57 -15.23
CA LEU A 209 0.85 21.59 -16.07
C LEU A 209 -0.66 21.83 -16.12
N HIS A 210 -1.26 22.20 -14.99
CA HIS A 210 -2.68 22.55 -14.95
C HIS A 210 -2.98 23.78 -15.79
N SER A 211 -2.14 24.82 -15.67
CA SER A 211 -2.29 26.06 -16.44
C SER A 211 -2.21 25.82 -17.96
N GLU A 212 -1.38 24.86 -18.40
CA GLU A 212 -1.30 24.46 -19.81
C GLU A 212 -2.59 23.79 -20.32
N LEU A 213 -3.28 23.05 -19.45
CA LEU A 213 -4.48 22.27 -19.81
C LEU A 213 -5.80 23.06 -19.64
N ALA A 214 -5.92 23.84 -18.57
CA ALA A 214 -7.15 24.53 -18.18
C ALA A 214 -7.14 26.04 -18.51
N GLY A 215 -5.98 26.60 -18.86
CA GLY A 215 -5.77 28.03 -19.04
C GLY A 215 -5.28 28.72 -17.75
N VAL A 216 -4.84 29.98 -17.89
CA VAL A 216 -4.11 30.72 -16.84
C VAL A 216 -5.03 31.20 -15.70
N ASP A 217 -6.34 31.27 -15.93
CA ASP A 217 -7.30 31.79 -14.95
C ASP A 217 -7.70 30.73 -13.89
N ASP A 218 -7.28 29.47 -14.05
CA ASP A 218 -7.61 28.36 -13.15
C ASP A 218 -6.35 27.85 -12.41
N MET A 219 -6.16 28.36 -11.20
CA MET A 219 -5.00 28.05 -10.35
C MET A 219 -5.25 26.77 -9.55
N LEU A 220 -4.35 25.78 -9.70
CA LEU A 220 -4.37 24.56 -8.92
C LEU A 220 -3.29 24.58 -7.84
N GLU A 221 -3.69 24.41 -6.59
CA GLU A 221 -2.82 24.25 -5.42
C GLU A 221 -3.20 22.98 -4.64
N LEU A 222 -2.21 22.19 -4.28
CA LEU A 222 -2.34 21.04 -3.40
C LEU A 222 -1.92 21.43 -1.97
N VAL A 223 -2.84 21.36 -1.01
CA VAL A 223 -2.56 21.72 0.39
C VAL A 223 -2.56 20.46 1.26
N TYR A 224 -1.47 20.22 1.98
CA TYR A 224 -1.37 19.10 2.91
C TYR A 224 -2.09 19.44 4.21
N ARG A 225 -3.08 18.62 4.60
CA ARG A 225 -3.84 18.78 5.86
C ARG A 225 -3.85 17.46 6.63
N PRO A 226 -2.88 17.23 7.52
CA PRO A 226 -2.90 16.06 8.39
C PRO A 226 -3.97 16.20 9.49
N SER A 227 -4.12 15.16 10.31
CA SER A 227 -5.06 15.14 11.44
C SER A 227 -4.63 16.00 12.63
N ILE A 228 -3.41 16.52 12.59
CA ILE A 228 -2.83 17.43 13.57
C ILE A 228 -2.61 18.79 12.90
N ASP A 229 -2.69 19.87 13.66
CA ASP A 229 -2.36 21.19 13.16
C ASP A 229 -0.84 21.32 13.08
N ILE A 230 -0.30 21.53 11.88
CA ILE A 230 1.15 21.62 11.64
C ILE A 230 1.47 22.92 10.89
N PRO A 231 2.66 23.50 11.09
CA PRO A 231 3.13 24.58 10.24
C PRO A 231 3.29 24.12 8.78
N GLN A 232 3.37 25.08 7.85
CA GLN A 232 3.55 24.81 6.42
C GLN A 232 4.83 24.02 6.14
N GLU A 233 5.93 24.38 6.80
CA GLU A 233 7.16 23.61 6.82
C GLU A 233 7.20 22.77 8.09
N VAL A 234 7.05 21.45 7.94
CA VAL A 234 7.03 20.52 9.05
C VAL A 234 8.28 19.64 8.99
N THR A 235 8.98 19.54 10.12
CA THR A 235 10.07 18.58 10.32
C THR A 235 9.61 17.42 11.18
N VAL A 236 10.38 16.32 11.20
CA VAL A 236 10.13 15.19 12.12
C VAL A 236 9.99 15.66 13.57
N ASP A 237 10.88 16.54 14.03
CA ASP A 237 10.90 16.98 15.44
C ASP A 237 9.65 17.80 15.78
N VAL A 238 9.28 18.75 14.92
CA VAL A 238 8.06 19.57 15.11
C VAL A 238 6.81 18.69 15.10
N ALA A 239 6.71 17.75 14.16
CA ALA A 239 5.59 16.81 14.13
C ALA A 239 5.55 15.93 15.39
N ALA A 240 6.71 15.54 15.92
CA ALA A 240 6.80 14.69 17.11
C ALA A 240 6.34 15.43 18.38
N GLU A 241 6.72 16.69 18.54
CA GLU A 241 6.27 17.53 19.65
C GLU A 241 4.74 17.67 19.63
N ILE A 242 4.17 18.05 18.49
CA ILE A 242 2.71 18.23 18.32
C ILE A 242 1.96 16.91 18.59
N LEU A 243 2.46 15.78 18.08
CA LEU A 243 1.84 14.48 18.32
C LEU A 243 1.91 14.07 19.80
N THR A 244 3.01 14.39 20.48
CA THR A 244 3.17 14.09 21.90
C THR A 244 2.12 14.80 22.74
N GLU A 245 1.92 16.10 22.48
CA GLU A 245 0.89 16.90 23.14
C GLU A 245 -0.53 16.39 22.81
N GLY A 246 -0.82 16.18 21.52
CA GLY A 246 -2.13 15.71 21.08
C GLY A 246 -2.53 14.34 21.65
N LEU A 247 -1.57 13.40 21.77
CA LEU A 247 -1.83 12.09 22.38
C LEU A 247 -2.04 12.18 23.89
N ALA A 248 -1.39 13.13 24.58
CA ALA A 248 -1.63 13.36 25.99
C ALA A 248 -3.04 13.91 26.24
N ASP A 249 -3.49 14.86 25.42
CA ASP A 249 -4.81 15.50 25.54
C ASP A 249 -5.97 14.55 25.23
N GLU A 250 -5.81 13.68 24.23
CA GLU A 250 -6.86 12.75 23.80
C GLU A 250 -6.89 11.45 24.64
N ARG A 251 -5.91 11.20 25.51
CA ARG A 251 -5.72 9.91 26.20
C ARG A 251 -6.96 9.41 26.93
N SER A 252 -7.61 10.28 27.72
CA SER A 252 -8.82 9.89 28.46
C SER A 252 -9.97 9.50 27.53
N ARG A 253 -10.09 10.19 26.38
CA ARG A 253 -11.11 9.91 25.37
C ARG A 253 -10.81 8.59 24.66
N GLU A 254 -9.56 8.34 24.27
CA GLU A 254 -9.14 7.10 23.61
C GLU A 254 -9.41 5.87 24.49
N ILE A 255 -9.05 5.94 25.78
CA ILE A 255 -9.30 4.85 26.73
C ILE A 255 -10.81 4.57 26.88
N ALA A 256 -11.63 5.62 26.91
CA ALA A 256 -13.09 5.46 27.00
C ALA A 256 -13.68 4.83 25.73
N GLN A 257 -13.16 5.17 24.55
CA GLN A 257 -13.64 4.67 23.27
C GLN A 257 -13.19 3.24 22.98
N GLY A 258 -11.98 2.85 23.38
CA GLY A 258 -11.44 1.49 23.24
C GLY A 258 -10.93 1.15 21.85
#